data_AF-A0A2H0Q813-F1
#
_entry.id   AF-A0A2H0Q813-F1
#
_cell.length_a   1.000
_cell.length_b   1.000
_cell.length_c   1.000
_cell.angle_alpha   90.00
_cell.angle_beta   90.00
_cell.angle_gamma   90.00
#
_symmetry.space_group_name_H-M   'P 1'
#
loop_
_entity.id
_entity.type
_entity.pdbx_description
1 polymer ?
#
loop_
_entity_poly.entity_id
_entity_poly.type
_entity_poly.pdbx_seq_one_letter_code
_entity_poly.pdbx_strand_id
1 'polypeptide(L)'
;MSLKDQILENLKSNGFPAKKVSLPLEKMYEVADNKGENLNKILEELKVQGVDHDKTVDKIIFKSAMPNLGPEAFEKAQEMMKNMGSEEMQKLQEQVANMSDEEKEKLMEQAKAMGLF
;
A
#
# COMPACT_ATOMS: atom_id res chain seq x y z
N MET A 1 2.93 -19.06 -5.34
CA MET A 1 2.46 -17.67 -5.46
C MET A 1 1.45 -17.41 -4.36
N SER A 2 1.69 -16.38 -3.51
CA SER A 2 0.77 -16.04 -2.40
C SER A 2 -0.54 -15.47 -2.93
N LEU A 3 -1.62 -15.52 -2.16
CA LEU A 3 -2.89 -14.87 -2.52
C LEU A 3 -2.69 -13.34 -2.66
N LYS A 4 -1.85 -12.74 -1.83
CA LYS A 4 -1.51 -11.31 -1.94
C LYS A 4 -0.96 -10.96 -3.32
N ASP A 5 0.02 -11.72 -3.81
CA ASP A 5 0.62 -11.47 -5.13
C ASP A 5 -0.42 -11.66 -6.25
N GLN A 6 -1.30 -12.67 -6.11
CA GLN A 6 -2.38 -12.91 -7.07
C GLN A 6 -3.41 -11.78 -7.11
N ILE A 7 -3.78 -11.23 -5.94
CA ILE A 7 -4.65 -10.06 -5.87
C ILE A 7 -3.97 -8.90 -6.58
N LEU A 8 -2.72 -8.58 -6.25
CA LEU A 8 -1.98 -7.47 -6.85
C LEU A 8 -1.90 -7.57 -8.38
N GLU A 9 -1.56 -8.74 -8.93
CA GLU A 9 -1.55 -8.96 -10.38
C GLU A 9 -2.93 -8.79 -11.02
N ASN A 10 -3.98 -9.30 -10.36
CA ASN A 10 -5.34 -9.14 -10.83
C ASN A 10 -5.77 -7.67 -10.83
N LEU A 11 -5.45 -6.93 -9.78
CA LEU A 11 -5.72 -5.50 -9.67
C LEU A 11 -5.03 -4.73 -10.81
N LYS A 12 -3.71 -4.95 -11.00
CA LYS A 12 -2.93 -4.31 -12.08
C LYS A 12 -3.53 -4.59 -13.46
N SER A 13 -3.89 -5.84 -13.71
CA SER A 13 -4.53 -6.26 -14.97
C SER A 13 -5.88 -5.56 -15.24
N ASN A 14 -6.55 -5.11 -14.19
CA ASN A 14 -7.83 -4.38 -14.26
C ASN A 14 -7.67 -2.86 -14.15
N GLY A 15 -6.45 -2.33 -14.29
CA GLY A 15 -6.19 -0.89 -14.36
C GLY A 15 -5.99 -0.21 -13.01
N PHE A 16 -5.79 -0.95 -11.93
CA PHE A 16 -5.25 -0.41 -10.68
C PHE A 16 -3.78 0.02 -10.90
N PRO A 17 -3.29 1.12 -10.29
CA PRO A 17 -3.94 1.98 -9.29
C PRO A 17 -4.82 3.10 -9.85
N ALA A 18 -4.81 3.32 -11.17
CA ALA A 18 -5.55 4.42 -11.80
C ALA A 18 -7.08 4.26 -11.68
N LYS A 19 -7.56 3.02 -11.63
CA LYS A 19 -8.97 2.67 -11.46
C LYS A 19 -9.17 1.87 -10.18
N LYS A 20 -10.38 1.98 -9.63
CA LYS A 20 -10.86 1.08 -8.59
C LYS A 20 -11.22 -0.26 -9.22
N VAL A 21 -10.89 -1.35 -8.53
CA VAL A 21 -11.19 -2.71 -8.98
C VAL A 21 -11.98 -3.40 -7.90
N SER A 22 -13.05 -4.10 -8.27
CA SER A 22 -13.88 -4.83 -7.31
C SER A 22 -13.78 -6.34 -7.53
N LEU A 23 -13.56 -7.09 -6.46
CA LEU A 23 -13.51 -8.55 -6.49
C LEU A 23 -14.65 -9.16 -5.64
N PRO A 24 -15.30 -10.26 -6.06
CA PRO A 24 -16.37 -10.90 -5.29
C PRO A 24 -15.87 -11.41 -3.93
N LEU A 25 -16.55 -11.05 -2.84
CA LEU A 25 -16.09 -11.33 -1.48
C LEU A 25 -16.03 -12.83 -1.20
N GLU A 26 -17.08 -13.55 -1.59
CA GLU A 26 -17.17 -15.01 -1.43
C GLU A 26 -15.99 -15.71 -2.10
N LYS A 27 -15.68 -15.32 -3.35
CA LYS A 27 -14.56 -15.91 -4.08
C LYS A 27 -13.22 -15.62 -3.42
N MET A 28 -13.06 -14.42 -2.87
CA MET A 28 -11.83 -14.05 -2.15
C MET A 28 -11.62 -14.92 -0.89
N TYR A 29 -12.68 -15.21 -0.14
CA TYR A 29 -12.58 -16.12 1.01
C TYR A 29 -12.32 -17.56 0.59
N GLU A 30 -13.00 -18.05 -0.46
CA GLU A 30 -12.79 -19.40 -0.99
C GLU A 30 -11.34 -19.61 -1.42
N VAL A 31 -10.75 -18.66 -2.14
CA VAL A 31 -9.35 -18.76 -2.59
C VAL A 31 -8.37 -18.66 -1.41
N ALA A 32 -8.67 -17.84 -0.41
CA ALA A 32 -7.86 -17.72 0.81
C ALA A 32 -7.85 -19.02 1.62
N ASP A 33 -9.02 -19.62 1.82
CA ASP A 33 -9.19 -20.88 2.55
C ASP A 33 -8.48 -22.04 1.85
N ASN A 34 -8.64 -22.15 0.53
CA ASN A 34 -7.93 -23.14 -0.30
C ASN A 34 -6.40 -23.05 -0.21
N LYS A 35 -5.87 -21.87 0.13
CA LYS A 35 -4.43 -21.62 0.29
C LYS A 35 -3.97 -21.66 1.76
N GLY A 36 -4.89 -21.80 2.71
CA GLY A 36 -4.60 -21.69 4.14
C GLY A 36 -4.18 -20.28 4.57
N GLU A 37 -4.56 -19.25 3.82
CA GLU A 37 -4.22 -17.86 4.10
C GLU A 37 -5.43 -17.12 4.69
N ASN A 38 -5.19 -16.10 5.52
CA ASN A 38 -6.26 -15.29 6.09
C ASN A 38 -6.49 -14.04 5.25
N LEU A 39 -7.67 -13.94 4.61
CA LEU A 39 -8.03 -12.80 3.76
C LEU A 39 -7.91 -11.46 4.51
N ASN A 40 -8.36 -11.38 5.76
CA ASN A 40 -8.28 -10.11 6.51
C ASN A 40 -6.82 -9.72 6.78
N LYS A 41 -5.94 -10.67 7.10
CA LYS A 41 -4.50 -10.39 7.24
C LYS A 41 -3.90 -9.88 5.93
N ILE A 42 -4.25 -10.49 4.80
CA ILE A 42 -3.78 -10.05 3.47
C ILE A 42 -4.28 -8.63 3.17
N LEU A 43 -5.54 -8.34 3.46
CA LEU A 43 -6.12 -7.01 3.29
C LEU A 43 -5.40 -5.93 4.11
N GLU A 44 -4.97 -6.26 5.34
CA GLU A 44 -4.14 -5.36 6.15
C GLU A 44 -2.72 -5.19 5.57
N GLU A 45 -2.09 -6.27 5.09
CA GLU A 45 -0.80 -6.17 4.39
C GLU A 45 -0.88 -5.32 3.12
N LEU A 46 -2.00 -5.40 2.39
CA LEU A 46 -2.26 -4.60 1.20
C LEU A 46 -2.39 -3.10 1.53
N LYS A 47 -3.03 -2.75 2.66
CA LYS A 47 -3.10 -1.35 3.13
C LYS A 47 -1.72 -0.76 3.38
N VAL A 48 -0.82 -1.54 3.98
CA VAL A 48 0.58 -1.11 4.21
C VAL A 48 1.29 -0.80 2.88
N GLN A 49 0.92 -1.48 1.80
CA GLN A 49 1.45 -1.23 0.45
C GLN A 49 0.63 -0.19 -0.34
N GLY A 50 -0.14 0.66 0.33
CA GLY A 50 -0.91 1.73 -0.30
C GLY A 50 -2.12 1.24 -1.10
N VAL A 51 -2.55 -0.01 -0.92
CA VAL A 51 -3.79 -0.54 -1.49
C VAL A 51 -4.87 -0.50 -0.42
N ASP A 52 -5.72 0.51 -0.47
CA ASP A 52 -6.87 0.61 0.41
C ASP A 52 -8.05 -0.21 -0.13
N HIS A 53 -8.99 -0.56 0.75
CA HIS A 53 -10.13 -1.38 0.38
C HIS A 53 -11.39 -1.04 1.18
N ASP A 54 -12.54 -1.09 0.51
CA ASP A 54 -13.86 -1.04 1.13
C ASP A 54 -14.54 -2.40 0.97
N LYS A 55 -14.87 -3.03 2.10
CA LYS A 55 -15.52 -4.34 2.14
C LYS A 55 -17.03 -4.18 2.26
N THR A 56 -17.77 -4.70 1.29
CA THR A 56 -19.23 -4.80 1.34
C THR A 56 -19.65 -6.24 1.59
N VAL A 57 -20.96 -6.52 1.60
CA VAL A 57 -21.49 -7.88 1.81
C VAL A 57 -21.18 -8.80 0.61
N ASP A 58 -21.14 -8.22 -0.58
CA ASP A 58 -21.01 -8.93 -1.86
C ASP A 58 -19.59 -8.89 -2.45
N LYS A 59 -18.81 -7.83 -2.19
CA LYS A 59 -17.52 -7.60 -2.85
C LYS A 59 -16.54 -6.79 -2.01
N ILE A 60 -15.30 -6.75 -2.48
CA ILE A 60 -14.24 -5.89 -1.96
C ILE A 60 -13.85 -4.92 -3.05
N ILE A 61 -13.90 -3.63 -2.76
CA ILE A 61 -13.53 -2.56 -3.69
C ILE A 61 -12.14 -2.07 -3.31
N PHE A 62 -11.15 -2.34 -4.16
CA PHE A 62 -9.77 -1.90 -4.00
C PHE A 62 -9.55 -0.53 -4.64
N LYS A 63 -8.84 0.35 -3.96
CA LYS A 63 -8.53 1.73 -4.38
C LYS A 63 -7.13 2.13 -3.94
N SER A 64 -6.48 3.01 -4.69
CA SER A 64 -5.19 3.57 -4.28
C SER A 64 -5.39 4.42 -3.02
N ALA A 65 -4.57 4.19 -1.99
CA ALA A 65 -4.46 5.08 -0.83
C ALA A 65 -3.80 6.42 -1.20
N MET A 66 -3.17 6.47 -2.38
CA MET A 66 -2.47 7.64 -2.92
C MET A 66 -3.07 8.00 -4.29
N PRO A 67 -4.31 8.53 -4.35
CA PRO A 67 -5.05 8.75 -5.60
C PRO A 67 -4.42 9.82 -6.51
N ASN A 68 -3.53 10.67 -5.96
CA ASN A 68 -2.84 11.72 -6.71
C ASN A 68 -1.56 11.23 -7.39
N LEU A 69 -1.12 9.99 -7.13
CA LEU A 69 0.05 9.40 -7.78
C LEU A 69 -0.35 8.67 -9.06
N GLY A 70 0.38 8.95 -10.14
CA GLY A 70 0.29 8.15 -11.37
C GLY A 70 0.78 6.72 -11.16
N PRO A 71 0.44 5.78 -12.07
CA PRO A 71 0.79 4.36 -11.94
C PRO A 71 2.29 4.10 -11.68
N GLU A 72 3.18 4.76 -12.43
CA GLU A 72 4.63 4.58 -12.26
C GLU A 72 5.12 5.08 -10.88
N ALA A 73 4.62 6.23 -10.42
CA ALA A 73 4.97 6.77 -9.12
C ALA A 73 4.42 5.89 -7.98
N PHE A 74 3.23 5.33 -8.17
CA PHE A 74 2.62 4.41 -7.22
C PHE A 74 3.38 3.08 -7.13
N GLU A 75 3.79 2.48 -8.26
CA GLU A 75 4.59 1.25 -8.25
C GLU A 75 5.93 1.47 -7.55
N LYS A 76 6.59 2.59 -7.82
CA LYS A 76 7.83 2.95 -7.16
C LYS A 76 7.64 3.14 -5.65
N ALA A 77 6.55 3.77 -5.23
CA ALA A 77 6.18 3.90 -3.81
C ALA A 77 5.89 2.53 -3.17
N GLN A 78 5.21 1.64 -3.88
CA GLN A 78 4.96 0.26 -3.44
C GLN A 78 6.23 -0.55 -3.29
N GLU A 79 7.15 -0.45 -4.24
CA GLU A 79 8.45 -1.13 -4.17
C GLU A 79 9.28 -0.61 -3.01
N MET A 80 9.29 0.71 -2.78
CA MET A 80 9.93 1.30 -1.60
C MET A 80 9.30 0.77 -0.30
N MET A 81 7.97 0.74 -0.18
CA MET A 81 7.29 0.20 1.01
C MET A 81 7.48 -1.31 1.20
N LYS A 82 7.60 -2.07 0.10
CA LYS A 82 7.84 -3.52 0.13
C LYS A 82 9.28 -3.85 0.53
N ASN A 83 10.23 -3.03 0.09
CA ASN A 83 11.66 -3.24 0.34
C ASN A 83 12.14 -2.57 1.64
N MET A 84 11.43 -1.56 2.16
CA MET A 84 11.62 -1.07 3.52
C MET A 84 11.07 -2.10 4.51
N GLY A 85 11.94 -2.95 5.03
CA GLY A 85 11.59 -3.80 6.17
C GLY A 85 11.13 -2.95 7.35
N SER A 86 10.25 -3.50 8.19
CA SER A 86 9.72 -2.83 9.40
C SER A 86 10.83 -2.24 10.29
N GLU A 87 12.00 -2.86 10.33
CA GLU A 87 13.17 -2.37 11.07
C GLU A 87 13.78 -1.10 10.48
N GLU A 88 13.83 -0.96 9.16
CA GLU A 88 14.37 0.24 8.50
C GLU A 88 13.41 1.42 8.63
N MET A 89 12.11 1.15 8.60
CA MET A 89 11.09 2.17 8.86
C MET A 89 11.11 2.59 10.34
N GLN A 90 11.30 1.67 11.28
CA GLN A 90 11.50 1.99 12.69
C GLN A 90 12.77 2.81 12.91
N LYS A 91 13.89 2.44 12.28
CA LYS A 91 15.13 3.23 12.34
C LYS A 91 14.96 4.61 11.72
N LEU A 92 14.24 4.72 10.61
CA LEU A 92 13.97 6.01 9.99
C LEU A 92 13.07 6.87 10.88
N GLN A 93 12.04 6.28 11.49
CA GLN A 93 11.18 6.95 12.47
C GLN A 93 11.96 7.37 13.71
N GLU A 94 12.83 6.50 14.25
CA GLU A 94 13.70 6.81 15.38
C GLU A 94 14.73 7.87 15.04
N GLN A 95 15.35 7.83 13.86
CA GLN A 95 16.26 8.88 13.41
C GLN A 95 15.52 10.21 13.26
N VAL A 96 14.33 10.23 12.67
CA VAL A 96 13.50 11.44 12.54
C VAL A 96 12.90 11.91 13.88
N ALA A 97 12.74 11.01 14.85
CA ALA A 97 12.30 11.34 16.21
C ALA A 97 13.45 11.82 17.09
N ASN A 98 14.67 11.36 16.85
CA ASN A 98 15.90 11.78 17.54
C ASN A 98 16.60 12.96 16.87
N MET A 99 16.19 13.34 15.65
CA MET A 99 16.58 14.62 15.05
C MET A 99 15.95 15.77 15.84
N SER A 100 16.76 16.79 16.07
CA SER A 100 16.34 18.06 16.67
C SER A 100 15.23 18.70 15.84
N ASP A 101 14.32 19.43 16.48
CA ASP A 101 13.22 20.12 15.78
C ASP A 101 13.73 21.02 14.64
N GLU A 102 14.88 21.68 14.81
CA GLU A 102 15.53 22.51 13.77
C GLU A 102 15.93 21.73 12.50
N GLU A 103 16.43 20.50 12.64
CA GLU A 103 16.86 19.70 11.49
C GLU A 103 15.66 19.11 10.75
N LYS A 104 14.60 18.80 11.49
CA LYS A 104 13.33 18.33 10.96
C LYS A 104 12.61 19.43 10.17
N GLU A 105 12.66 20.65 10.67
CA GLU A 105 12.10 21.83 10.02
C GLU A 105 12.85 22.16 8.72
N LYS A 106 14.19 22.09 8.73
CA LYS A 106 15.02 22.23 7.51
C LYS A 106 14.71 21.21 6.44
N LEU A 107 14.51 19.95 6.84
CA LEU A 107 14.18 18.86 5.91
C LEU A 107 12.80 19.06 5.28
N MET A 108 11.82 19.51 6.07
CA MET A 108 10.49 19.88 5.56
C MET A 108 10.55 21.09 4.62
N GLU A 109 11.32 22.12 4.96
CA GLU A 109 11.53 23.28 4.08
C GLU A 109 12.15 22.87 2.74
N GLN A 110 13.17 22.01 2.75
CA GLN A 110 13.80 21.51 1.53
C GLN A 110 12.84 20.67 0.68
N ALA A 111 12.03 19.81 1.30
CA ALA A 111 11.05 19.01 0.57
C ALA A 111 9.94 19.88 -0.05
N LYS A 112 9.52 20.95 0.64
CA LYS A 112 8.58 21.95 0.14
C LYS A 112 9.19 22.79 -1.00
N ALA A 113 10.45 23.17 -0.88
CA ALA A 113 11.20 23.88 -1.93
C ALA A 113 11.40 23.01 -3.19
N MET A 114 11.47 21.68 -3.02
CA MET A 114 11.53 20.72 -4.13
C MET A 114 10.15 20.33 -4.70
N GLY A 115 9.05 20.90 -4.19
CA GLY A 115 7.70 20.68 -4.72
C GLY A 115 7.14 19.27 -4.48
N LEU A 116 7.64 18.58 -3.45
CA LEU A 116 7.19 17.24 -3.06
C LEU A 116 5.90 17.24 -2.22
N PHE A 117 5.40 18.44 -1.86
CA PHE A 117 4.15 18.68 -1.12
C PHE A 117 3.48 19.96 -1.60
#